data_AF-A0A8T7FP44-F1
#
_entry.id   AF-A0A8T7FP44-F1
#
_cell.length_a   1.000
_cell.length_b   1.000
_cell.length_c   1.000
_cell.angle_alpha   90.00
_cell.angle_beta   90.00
_cell.angle_gamma   90.00
#
_symmetry.space_group_name_H-M   'P 1'
#
loop_
_entity.id
_entity.type
_entity.pdbx_description
1 polymer ?
#
loop_
_entity_poly.entity_id
_entity_poly.type
_entity_poly.pdbx_seq_one_letter_code
_entity_poly.pdbx_strand_id
1 'polypeptide(L)'
;MKTVIVSHRSKTVQTLLKQARHKGLILEMPSGERFMLAPIPAGDWVGFDVGESEDFSEEANATARNKELARFLSSRNRKHKPGSGIPIKEVRRKLGLKKTS
;
A
#
# COMPACT_ATOMS: atom_id res chain seq x y z
N MET A 1 1.51 6.49 13.69
CA MET A 1 0.26 7.23 13.40
C MET A 1 -0.52 7.47 14.67
N LYS A 2 -1.21 8.61 14.78
CA LYS A 2 -2.06 8.94 15.92
C LYS A 2 -3.51 8.59 15.58
N THR A 3 -4.16 7.79 16.43
CA THR A 3 -5.59 7.52 16.32
C THR A 3 -6.37 8.56 17.09
N VAL A 4 -7.36 9.18 16.44
CA VAL A 4 -8.31 10.09 17.10
C VAL A 4 -9.67 9.43 17.14
N ILE A 5 -10.27 9.36 18.33
CA ILE A 5 -11.63 8.86 18.50
C ILE A 5 -12.61 9.97 18.12
N VAL A 6 -13.39 9.73 17.08
CA VAL A 6 -14.42 10.68 16.62
C VAL A 6 -15.68 10.52 17.46
N SER A 7 -16.18 11.62 18.01
CA SER A 7 -17.46 11.63 18.73
C SER A 7 -18.63 11.38 17.78
N HIS A 8 -19.60 10.57 18.24
CA HIS A 8 -20.85 10.33 17.52
C HIS A 8 -21.68 11.59 17.26
N ARG A 9 -21.41 12.69 17.98
CA ARG A 9 -22.11 13.97 17.81
C ARG A 9 -21.63 14.76 16.58
N SER A 10 -20.48 14.41 15.99
CA SER A 10 -19.96 15.08 14.80
C SER A 10 -20.67 14.57 13.54
N LYS A 11 -21.81 15.19 13.20
CA LYS A 11 -22.66 14.77 12.07
C LYS A 11 -21.90 14.73 10.74
N THR A 12 -21.06 15.74 10.48
CA THR A 12 -20.29 15.85 9.24
C THR A 12 -19.28 14.70 9.11
N VAL A 13 -18.47 14.47 10.15
CA VAL A 13 -17.45 13.42 10.11
C VAL A 13 -18.10 12.03 10.03
N GLN A 14 -19.20 11.81 10.76
CA GLN A 14 -19.96 10.56 10.67
C GLN A 14 -20.53 10.31 9.27
N THR A 15 -20.99 11.35 8.59
CA THR A 15 -21.49 11.23 7.21
C THR A 15 -20.38 10.82 6.26
N LEU A 16 -19.21 11.47 6.35
CA LEU A 16 -18.04 11.13 5.53
C LEU A 16 -17.54 9.71 5.81
N LEU A 17 -17.48 9.29 7.08
CA LEU A 17 -17.11 7.91 7.46
C LEU A 17 -18.09 6.88 6.90
N LYS A 18 -19.39 7.18 6.90
CA LYS A 18 -20.42 6.31 6.30
C LYS A 18 -20.26 6.20 4.79
N GLN A 19 -19.94 7.29 4.10
CA GLN A 19 -19.67 7.27 2.66
C GLN A 19 -18.41 6.47 2.33
N ALA A 20 -17.31 6.75 3.05
CA ALA A 20 -16.02 6.09 2.86
C ALA A 20 -16.10 4.56 3.05
N ARG A 21 -16.99 4.07 3.93
CA ARG A 21 -17.20 2.62 4.17
C ARG A 21 -17.54 1.83 2.91
N HIS A 22 -18.25 2.43 1.95
CA HIS A 22 -18.70 1.73 0.75
C HIS A 22 -17.73 1.90 -0.42
N LYS A 23 -17.11 3.08 -0.50
CA LYS A 23 -16.15 3.44 -1.53
C LYS A 23 -15.23 4.48 -0.91
N GLY A 24 -13.92 4.24 -0.90
CA GLY A 24 -12.95 5.18 -0.34
C GLY A 24 -13.18 6.60 -0.88
N LEU A 25 -12.92 7.60 -0.05
CA LEU A 25 -13.27 8.98 -0.32
C LEU A 25 -12.01 9.85 -0.34
N ILE A 26 -11.87 10.70 -1.35
CA ILE A 26 -10.82 11.71 -1.42
C ILE A 26 -11.44 13.05 -1.01
N LEU A 27 -10.89 13.66 0.04
CA LEU A 27 -11.22 15.02 0.47
C LEU A 27 -10.19 15.97 -0.13
N GLU A 28 -10.64 16.92 -0.93
CA GLU A 28 -9.79 17.94 -1.54
C GLU A 28 -10.11 19.31 -0.93
N MET A 29 -9.07 20.01 -0.48
CA MET A 29 -9.19 21.38 -0.03
C MET A 29 -9.10 22.35 -1.21
N PRO A 30 -9.65 23.57 -1.11
CA PRO A 30 -9.48 24.58 -2.16
C PRO A 30 -8.02 24.93 -2.48
N SER A 31 -7.08 24.66 -1.56
CA SER A 31 -5.63 24.76 -1.77
C SER A 31 -5.05 23.71 -2.71
N GLY A 32 -5.83 22.67 -3.06
CA GLY A 32 -5.41 21.51 -3.85
C GLY A 32 -4.86 20.34 -3.03
N GLU A 33 -4.72 20.50 -1.71
CA GLU A 33 -4.30 19.40 -0.83
C GLU A 33 -5.38 18.31 -0.75
N ARG A 34 -4.96 17.05 -0.85
CA ARG A 34 -5.86 15.89 -0.92
C ARG A 34 -5.59 14.90 0.20
N PHE A 35 -6.66 14.43 0.83
CA PHE A 35 -6.64 13.43 1.90
C PHE A 35 -7.50 12.24 1.52
N MET A 36 -7.06 11.03 1.86
CA MET A 36 -7.84 9.81 1.63
C MET A 36 -8.47 9.32 2.93
N LEU A 37 -9.78 9.07 2.87
CA LEU A 37 -10.53 8.39 3.92
C LEU A 37 -10.95 7.01 3.40
N ALA A 38 -10.41 5.96 4.01
CA ALA A 38 -10.72 4.58 3.67
C ALA A 38 -11.00 3.77 4.95
N PRO A 39 -11.94 2.80 4.90
CA PRO A 39 -12.17 1.92 6.03
C PRO A 39 -10.94 1.04 6.23
N ILE A 40 -10.40 1.04 7.44
CA ILE A 40 -9.41 0.05 7.86
C ILE A 40 -10.22 -1.14 8.39
N PRO A 41 -10.10 -2.35 7.79
CA PRO A 41 -10.76 -3.55 8.31
C PRO A 41 -10.39 -3.80 9.76
N ALA A 42 -11.25 -4.50 10.51
CA ALA A 42 -10.96 -4.85 11.89
C ALA A 42 -9.67 -5.69 11.97
N GLY A 43 -8.60 -5.08 12.48
CA GLY A 43 -7.24 -5.62 12.53
C GLY A 43 -6.22 -4.50 12.65
N ASP A 44 -4.95 -4.87 12.84
CA ASP A 44 -3.87 -3.89 12.86
C ASP A 44 -3.67 -3.32 11.45
N TRP A 45 -3.65 -1.99 11.33
CA TRP A 45 -3.27 -1.34 10.07
C TRP A 45 -1.80 -1.68 9.77
N VAL A 46 -1.57 -2.30 8.62
CA VAL A 46 -0.22 -2.52 8.09
C VAL A 46 -0.13 -1.79 6.76
N GLY A 47 0.37 -0.56 6.78
CA GLY A 47 0.71 0.15 5.55
C GLY A 47 2.19 0.08 5.25
N PHE A 48 2.49 0.26 3.97
CA PHE A 48 3.83 0.48 3.46
C PHE A 48 3.98 1.97 3.28
N ASP A 49 4.94 2.56 3.99
CA ASP A 49 5.36 3.93 3.74
C ASP A 49 6.35 3.85 2.58
N VAL A 50 5.88 4.27 1.41
CA VAL A 50 6.69 4.37 0.19
C VAL A 50 7.03 5.86 0.12
N GLY A 51 8.20 6.21 0.66
CA GLY A 51 8.64 7.60 0.69
C GLY A 51 8.89 8.13 -0.74
N GLU A 52 9.20 9.41 -0.87
CA GLU A 52 9.61 9.99 -2.16
C GLU A 52 11.08 9.69 -2.51
N SER A 53 11.69 8.75 -1.81
CA SER A 53 13.11 8.43 -1.91
C SER A 53 13.37 7.53 -3.12
N GLU A 54 14.35 7.88 -3.94
CA GLU A 54 14.85 6.98 -4.99
C GLU A 54 15.64 5.79 -4.42
N ASP A 55 15.90 5.76 -3.10
CA ASP A 55 16.58 4.67 -2.41
C ASP A 55 15.60 3.57 -1.98
N PHE A 56 15.47 2.58 -2.86
CA PHE A 56 14.69 1.35 -2.66
C PHE A 56 15.04 0.58 -1.38
N SER A 57 16.21 0.84 -0.77
CA SER A 57 16.63 0.15 0.45
C SER A 57 15.83 0.59 1.68
N GLU A 58 15.36 1.83 1.74
CA GLU A 58 14.50 2.32 2.82
C GLU A 58 13.11 1.67 2.77
N GLU A 59 12.54 1.56 1.56
CA GLU A 59 11.26 0.89 1.30
C GLU A 59 11.34 -0.62 1.56
N ALA A 60 12.45 -1.25 1.18
CA ALA A 60 12.71 -2.65 1.48
C ALA A 60 12.78 -2.91 2.99
N ASN A 61 13.40 -2.00 3.75
CA ASN A 61 13.46 -2.06 5.20
C ASN A 61 12.08 -1.84 5.86
N ALA A 62 11.27 -0.92 5.34
CA ALA A 62 9.89 -0.73 5.78
C ALA A 62 9.03 -1.97 5.52
N THR A 63 9.19 -2.57 4.33
CA THR A 63 8.51 -3.82 3.93
C THR A 63 8.96 -5.01 4.80
N ALA A 64 10.23 -5.06 5.20
CA ALA A 64 10.76 -6.11 6.08
C ALA A 64 10.17 -6.07 7.51
N ARG A 65 9.66 -4.93 7.98
CA ARG A 65 8.95 -4.83 9.26
C ARG A 65 7.62 -5.58 9.24
N ASN A 66 7.02 -5.80 8.07
CA ASN A 66 5.88 -6.70 7.91
C ASN A 66 6.35 -8.16 8.00
N LYS A 67 6.41 -8.69 9.22
CA LYS A 67 6.95 -10.03 9.54
C LYS A 67 6.25 -11.15 8.77
N GLU A 68 4.95 -11.01 8.49
CA GLU A 68 4.19 -12.01 7.74
C GLU A 68 4.61 -12.03 6.27
N LEU A 69 4.70 -10.85 5.63
CA LEU A 69 5.20 -10.71 4.27
C LEU A 69 6.66 -11.15 4.15
N ALA A 70 7.52 -10.75 5.09
CA ALA A 70 8.92 -11.16 5.10
C ALA A 70 9.08 -12.69 5.21
N ARG A 71 8.26 -13.34 6.05
CA ARG A 71 8.20 -14.80 6.16
C ARG A 71 7.71 -15.44 4.87
N PHE A 72 6.63 -14.91 4.28
CA PHE A 72 6.11 -15.38 2.99
C PHE A 72 7.16 -15.29 1.88
N LEU A 73 7.78 -14.12 1.69
CA LEU A 73 8.83 -13.90 0.68
C LEU A 73 10.07 -14.77 0.94
N SER A 74 10.50 -14.92 2.19
CA SER A 74 11.60 -15.82 2.55
C SER A 74 11.28 -17.28 2.24
N SER A 75 10.05 -17.72 2.55
CA SER A 75 9.59 -19.07 2.24
C SER A 75 9.52 -19.33 0.73
N ARG A 76 9.06 -18.33 -0.04
CA ARG A 76 9.03 -18.36 -1.50
C ARG A 76 10.45 -18.45 -2.06
N ASN A 77 11.37 -17.61 -1.60
CA ASN A 77 12.76 -17.60 -2.06
C ASN A 77 13.51 -18.89 -1.72
N ARG A 78 13.22 -19.53 -0.57
CA ARG A 78 13.80 -20.83 -0.21
C ARG A 78 13.23 -22.00 -1.00
N LYS A 79 11.95 -21.94 -1.40
CA LYS A 79 11.29 -22.98 -2.20
C LYS A 79 11.66 -22.91 -3.68
N HIS A 80 12.14 -21.76 -4.16
CA HIS A 80 12.50 -21.53 -5.54
C HIS A 80 14.01 -21.72 -5.75
N LYS A 81 14.40 -22.52 -6.75
CA LYS A 81 15.82 -22.69 -7.12
C LYS A 81 16.44 -21.34 -7.51
N PRO A 82 17.72 -21.07 -7.16
CA PRO A 82 18.44 -19.92 -7.69
C PRO A 82 18.31 -19.88 -9.23
N GLY A 83 17.85 -18.76 -9.79
CA GLY A 83 17.61 -18.61 -11.22
C GLY A 83 16.23 -19.04 -11.74
N SER A 84 15.29 -19.45 -10.88
CA SER A 84 13.92 -19.81 -11.28
C SER A 84 12.99 -18.62 -11.55
N GLY A 85 13.50 -17.39 -11.43
CA GLY A 85 12.77 -16.20 -11.86
C GLY A 85 12.70 -16.12 -13.39
N ILE A 86 11.56 -15.69 -13.92
CA ILE A 86 11.43 -15.41 -15.35
C ILE A 86 12.23 -14.13 -15.64
N PRO A 87 13.19 -14.14 -16.58
CA PRO A 87 13.96 -12.94 -16.92
C PRO A 87 13.03 -11.78 -17.32
N ILE A 88 13.36 -10.55 -16.93
CA ILE A 88 12.50 -9.37 -17.17
C ILE A 88 12.16 -9.19 -18.66
N LYS A 89 13.06 -9.59 -19.57
CA LYS A 89 12.85 -9.60 -21.02
C LYS A 89 11.70 -10.53 -21.43
N GLU A 90 11.59 -11.70 -20.80
CA GLU A 90 10.51 -12.66 -21.06
C GLU A 90 9.19 -12.21 -20.42
N VAL A 91 9.23 -11.60 -19.23
CA VAL A 91 8.04 -11.00 -18.60
C VAL A 91 7.45 -9.90 -19.50
N ARG A 92 8.29 -8.97 -19.98
CA ARG A 92 7.88 -7.90 -20.90
C ARG A 92 7.23 -8.45 -22.17
N ARG A 93 7.78 -9.54 -22.74
CA ARG A 93 7.21 -10.23 -23.90
C ARG A 93 5.83 -10.82 -23.60
N LYS A 94 5.66 -11.52 -22.47
CA LYS A 94 4.36 -12.13 -22.09
C LYS A 94 3.28 -11.09 -21.82
N LEU A 95 3.66 -9.91 -21.33
CA LEU A 95 2.75 -8.81 -21.02
C LEU A 95 2.54 -7.83 -22.18
N GLY A 96 3.15 -8.08 -23.35
CA GLY A 96 3.03 -7.19 -24.51
C GLY A 96 3.68 -5.81 -24.35
N LEU A 97 4.58 -5.65 -23.39
CA LEU A 97 5.25 -4.38 -23.09
C LEU A 97 6.44 -4.20 -24.03
N LYS A 98 6.38 -3.20 -24.92
CA LYS A 98 7.50 -2.83 -25.80
C LYS A 98 8.65 -2.25 -24.97
N LYS A 99 9.90 -2.52 -25.37
CA LYS A 99 11.10 -1.91 -24.78
C LYS A 99 10.94 -0.39 -24.81
N THR A 100 10.87 0.25 -23.64
CA THR A 100 11.41 1.60 -23.51
C THR A 100 12.93 1.49 -23.58
N SER A 101 13.48 2.22 -24.54
CA SER A 101 14.90 2.36 -24.85
C SER A 101 15.71 2.78 -23.63
#